data_AF-A0AAD3TFL6-F1
#
_entry.id   AF-A0AAD3TFL6-F1
#
_cell.length_a   1.000
_cell.length_b   1.000
_cell.length_c   1.000
_cell.angle_alpha   90.00
_cell.angle_beta   90.00
_cell.angle_gamma   90.00
#
_symmetry.space_group_name_H-M   'P 1'
#
loop_
_entity.id
_entity.type
_entity.pdbx_description
1 polymer ?
#
loop_
_entity_poly.entity_id
_entity_poly.type
_entity_poly.pdbx_seq_one_letter_code
_entity_poly.pdbx_strand_id
1 'polypeptide(L)'
;MQGLSIPFLICLLIITITLNILSLLEVRWSGIGLEEWWHNEQFWLIGGTSAHLAAVLQGLLKVIAGIEISFTLISKSAGEDEVDMFADLYMVKWTSLFIMPLTIIVVNLVAVIIGIPRTTYSVIPECGKLIGGSFFSFWVLAHMCQFAKGLMGRGGRVPAVVYVWSGLVSITVSLLWITISPP
;
A
#
# COMPACT_ATOMS: atom_id res chain seq x y z
N MET A 1 26.24 -8.60 -20.35
CA MET A 1 24.94 -8.03 -19.95
C MET A 1 23.87 -8.72 -20.78
N GLN A 2 23.15 -9.69 -20.23
CA GLN A 2 22.00 -10.27 -20.91
C GLN A 2 20.90 -9.21 -20.91
N GLY A 3 20.66 -8.55 -22.05
CA GLY A 3 19.51 -7.66 -22.21
C GLY A 3 18.19 -8.44 -22.10
N LEU A 4 17.09 -7.75 -21.81
CA LEU A 4 15.75 -8.36 -21.82
C LEU A 4 15.54 -9.09 -23.16
N SER A 5 15.14 -10.36 -23.10
CA SER A 5 14.92 -11.13 -24.31
C SER A 5 13.65 -10.66 -25.03
N ILE A 6 13.71 -10.57 -26.36
CA ILE A 6 12.55 -10.27 -27.21
C ILE A 6 11.33 -11.16 -26.87
N PRO A 7 11.46 -12.50 -26.70
CA PRO A 7 10.32 -13.31 -26.31
C PRO A 7 9.72 -12.92 -24.96
N PHE A 8 10.54 -12.54 -23.98
CA PHE A 8 10.05 -12.08 -22.68
C PHE A 8 9.20 -10.81 -22.82
N LEU A 9 9.66 -9.83 -23.61
CA LEU A 9 8.92 -8.59 -23.87
C LEU A 9 7.59 -8.85 -24.59
N ILE A 10 7.57 -9.77 -25.56
CA ILE A 10 6.35 -10.17 -26.27
C ILE A 10 5.36 -10.83 -25.30
N CYS A 11 5.82 -11.74 -24.43
CA CYS A 11 4.96 -12.36 -23.43
C CYS A 11 4.38 -11.32 -22.46
N LEU A 12 5.20 -10.38 -21.97
CA LEU A 12 4.76 -9.31 -21.09
C LEU A 12 3.68 -8.45 -21.76
N LEU A 13 3.89 -8.09 -23.04
CA LEU A 13 2.92 -7.33 -23.83
C LEU A 13 1.59 -8.08 -24.01
N ILE A 14 1.64 -9.37 -24.38
CA ILE A 14 0.44 -10.20 -24.57
C ILE A 14 -0.36 -10.26 -23.27
N ILE A 15 0.28 -10.61 -22.15
CA ILE A 15 -0.38 -10.71 -20.85
C ILE A 15 -1.02 -9.37 -20.48
N THR A 16 -0.29 -8.27 -20.68
CA THR A 16 -0.81 -6.92 -20.38
C THR A 16 -2.05 -6.60 -21.21
N ILE A 17 -2.02 -6.83 -22.52
CA ILE A 17 -3.17 -6.60 -23.40
C ILE A 17 -4.36 -7.48 -22.99
N THR A 18 -4.12 -8.77 -22.73
CA THR A 18 -5.16 -9.71 -22.29
C THR A 18 -5.83 -9.24 -20.99
N LEU A 19 -5.06 -8.82 -19.99
CA LEU A 19 -5.61 -8.31 -18.72
C LEU A 19 -6.41 -7.02 -18.91
N ASN A 20 -5.97 -6.11 -19.79
CA ASN A 20 -6.71 -4.89 -20.09
C ASN A 20 -8.05 -5.20 -20.79
N ILE A 21 -8.07 -6.14 -21.75
CA ILE A 21 -9.31 -6.56 -22.41
C ILE A 21 -10.26 -7.22 -21.41
N LEU A 22 -9.73 -8.06 -20.51
CA LEU A 22 -10.54 -8.71 -19.46
C LEU A 22 -11.17 -7.68 -18.52
N SER A 23 -10.40 -6.70 -18.05
CA SER A 23 -10.89 -5.59 -17.22
C SER A 23 -12.01 -4.80 -17.93
N LEU A 24 -11.83 -4.47 -19.22
CA LEU A 24 -12.87 -3.78 -20.00
C LEU A 24 -14.13 -4.63 -20.16
N LEU A 25 -13.99 -5.94 -20.38
CA LEU A 25 -15.12 -6.85 -20.51
C LEU A 25 -15.90 -6.98 -19.19
N GLU A 26 -15.18 -7.06 -18.07
CA GLU A 26 -15.77 -7.10 -16.74
C GLU A 26 -16.59 -5.83 -16.45
N VAL A 27 -16.05 -4.65 -16.75
CA VAL A 27 -16.77 -3.38 -16.62
C VAL A 27 -18.03 -3.36 -17.50
N ARG A 28 -17.92 -3.87 -18.74
CA ARG A 28 -19.05 -3.93 -19.67
C ARG A 28 -20.15 -4.90 -19.22
N TRP A 29 -19.79 -6.05 -18.63
CA TRP A 29 -20.76 -7.05 -18.16
C TRP A 29 -21.35 -6.74 -16.78
N SER A 30 -20.58 -6.12 -15.90
CA SER A 30 -21.06 -5.71 -14.57
C SER A 30 -21.98 -4.49 -14.61
N GLY A 31 -21.88 -3.66 -15.66
CA GLY A 31 -22.71 -2.46 -15.80
C GLY A 31 -22.37 -1.33 -14.82
N ILE A 32 -21.24 -1.44 -14.12
CA ILE A 32 -20.74 -0.41 -13.19
C ILE A 32 -19.81 0.57 -13.92
N GLY A 33 -19.60 1.74 -13.32
CA GLY A 33 -18.63 2.71 -13.84
C GLY A 33 -17.17 2.25 -13.66
N LEU A 34 -16.25 2.74 -14.49
CA LEU A 34 -14.81 2.44 -14.38
C LEU A 34 -14.22 2.85 -13.03
N GLU A 35 -14.70 3.95 -12.44
CA GLU A 35 -14.26 4.41 -11.12
C GLU A 35 -14.66 3.42 -10.01
N GLU A 36 -15.88 2.89 -10.08
CA GLU A 36 -16.38 1.92 -9.10
C GLU A 36 -15.66 0.57 -9.23
N TRP A 37 -15.44 0.10 -10.46
CA TRP A 37 -14.60 -1.07 -10.73
C TRP A 37 -13.19 -0.89 -10.16
N TRP A 38 -12.58 0.27 -10.38
CA TRP A 38 -11.25 0.57 -9.87
C TRP A 38 -11.21 0.60 -8.34
N HIS A 39 -12.22 1.20 -7.69
CA HIS A 39 -12.33 1.17 -6.22
C HIS A 39 -12.50 -0.26 -5.68
N ASN A 40 -13.26 -1.10 -6.40
CA ASN A 40 -13.42 -2.51 -6.05
C ASN A 40 -12.09 -3.28 -6.16
N GLU A 41 -11.33 -3.07 -7.23
CA GLU A 41 -9.99 -3.65 -7.40
C GLU A 41 -9.03 -3.23 -6.27
N GLN A 42 -9.05 -1.95 -5.92
CA GLN A 42 -8.26 -1.44 -4.79
C GLN A 42 -8.63 -2.17 -3.50
N PHE A 43 -9.93 -2.31 -3.20
CA PHE A 43 -10.40 -3.01 -2.02
C PHE A 43 -10.04 -4.51 -2.05
N TRP A 44 -10.18 -5.15 -3.19
CA TRP A 44 -9.81 -6.55 -3.39
C TRP A 44 -8.32 -6.78 -3.13
N LEU A 45 -7.45 -5.91 -3.62
CA LEU A 45 -6.01 -6.00 -3.43
C LEU A 45 -5.60 -5.75 -1.97
N ILE A 46 -6.18 -4.74 -1.31
CA ILE A 46 -5.91 -4.43 0.11
C ILE A 46 -6.43 -5.57 1.02
N GLY A 47 -7.64 -6.07 0.74
CA GLY A 47 -8.22 -7.20 1.46
C GLY A 47 -7.41 -8.49 1.26
N GLY A 48 -7.03 -8.79 0.03
CA GLY A 48 -6.24 -9.97 -0.31
C GLY A 48 -4.84 -9.97 0.31
N THR A 49 -4.14 -8.84 0.30
CA THR A 49 -2.78 -8.74 0.88
C THR A 49 -2.74 -8.91 2.40
N SER A 50 -3.78 -8.45 3.10
CA SER A 50 -3.84 -8.49 4.57
C SER A 50 -4.57 -9.73 5.11
N ALA A 51 -5.80 -9.98 4.65
CA ALA A 51 -6.67 -11.01 5.20
C ALA A 51 -6.17 -12.42 4.85
N HIS A 52 -5.67 -12.65 3.64
CA HIS A 52 -5.14 -13.97 3.28
C HIS A 52 -3.90 -14.32 4.08
N LEU A 53 -2.98 -13.36 4.28
CA LEU A 53 -1.80 -13.57 5.11
C LEU A 53 -2.21 -13.89 6.55
N ALA A 54 -3.16 -13.14 7.12
CA ALA A 54 -3.67 -13.40 8.45
C ALA A 54 -4.31 -14.80 8.55
N ALA A 55 -5.09 -15.21 7.55
CA ALA A 55 -5.70 -16.54 7.50
C ALA A 55 -4.65 -17.66 7.41
N VAL A 56 -3.58 -17.48 6.61
CA VAL A 56 -2.48 -18.44 6.52
C VAL A 56 -1.71 -18.53 7.84
N LEU A 57 -1.40 -17.39 8.46
CA LEU A 57 -0.72 -17.36 9.76
C LEU A 57 -1.57 -18.03 10.85
N GLN A 58 -2.88 -17.74 10.88
CA GLN A 58 -3.81 -18.40 11.80
C GLN A 58 -3.90 -19.91 11.55
N GLY A 59 -3.96 -20.34 10.28
CA GLY A 59 -3.95 -21.76 9.90
C GLY A 59 -2.66 -22.46 10.35
N LEU A 60 -1.51 -21.83 10.16
CA LEU A 60 -0.21 -22.36 10.58
C LEU A 60 -0.11 -22.47 12.11
N LEU A 61 -0.53 -21.43 12.84
CA LEU A 61 -0.56 -21.45 14.30
C LEU A 61 -1.48 -22.54 14.84
N LYS A 62 -2.64 -22.76 14.21
CA LYS A 62 -3.53 -23.87 14.56
C LYS A 62 -2.86 -25.23 14.38
N VAL A 63 -2.16 -25.43 13.26
CA VAL A 63 -1.46 -26.70 12.96
C VAL A 63 -0.29 -26.95 13.92
N ILE A 64 0.48 -25.93 14.27
CA ILE A 64 1.68 -26.06 15.12
C ILE A 64 1.34 -26.12 16.61
N ALA A 65 0.41 -25.27 17.08
CA ALA A 65 0.13 -25.10 18.51
C ALA A 65 -1.04 -25.95 19.02
N GLY A 66 -1.84 -26.58 18.13
CA GLY A 66 -3.01 -27.37 18.52
C GLY A 66 -4.11 -26.58 19.23
N ILE A 67 -4.02 -25.24 19.23
CA ILE A 67 -5.00 -24.35 19.87
C ILE A 67 -6.27 -24.35 19.01
N GLU A 68 -7.36 -24.87 19.56
CA GLU A 68 -8.69 -24.60 19.01
C GLU A 68 -8.93 -23.10 19.06
N ILE A 69 -8.98 -22.47 17.89
CA ILE A 69 -9.34 -21.07 17.75
C ILE A 69 -10.84 -20.99 18.08
N SER A 70 -11.18 -20.85 19.37
CA SER A 70 -12.52 -20.41 19.74
C SER A 70 -12.62 -18.99 19.25
N PHE A 71 -13.29 -18.79 18.12
CA PHE A 71 -13.80 -17.49 17.72
C PHE A 71 -14.75 -17.06 18.83
N THR A 72 -14.25 -16.34 19.83
CA THR A 72 -15.11 -15.52 20.67
C THR A 72 -15.61 -14.44 19.73
N LEU A 73 -16.76 -14.71 19.11
CA LEU A 73 -17.56 -13.69 18.47
C LEU A 73 -17.78 -12.64 19.55
N ILE A 74 -16.99 -11.56 19.49
CA ILE A 74 -17.35 -10.35 20.21
C ILE A 74 -18.59 -9.87 19.49
N SER A 75 -19.76 -10.31 19.97
CA SER A 75 -21.02 -9.69 19.62
C SER A 75 -20.80 -8.21 19.81
N LYS A 76 -21.08 -7.43 18.74
CA LYS A 76 -21.16 -5.98 18.79
C LYS A 76 -21.83 -5.63 20.10
N SER A 77 -21.09 -5.00 21.02
CA SER A 77 -21.65 -4.54 22.28
C SER A 77 -22.77 -3.59 21.93
N ALA A 78 -24.01 -4.09 22.01
CA ALA A 78 -25.19 -3.28 22.21
C ALA A 78 -25.07 -2.74 23.64
N GLY A 79 -24.18 -1.77 23.81
CA GLY A 79 -24.03 -0.97 25.02
C GLY A 79 -24.53 0.40 24.66
N GLU A 80 -25.75 0.66 25.09
CA GLU A 80 -26.40 1.97 25.13
C GLU A 80 -25.46 2.98 25.76
N ASP A 81 -25.21 4.10 25.07
CA ASP A 81 -25.02 5.42 25.67
C ASP A 81 -25.20 6.47 24.56
N GLU A 82 -26.38 7.08 24.56
CA GLU A 82 -26.91 8.04 23.58
C GLU A 82 -26.25 9.43 23.64
N VAL A 83 -24.92 9.54 23.73
CA VAL A 83 -24.29 10.88 23.76
C VAL A 83 -23.38 11.17 22.57
N ASP A 84 -22.96 10.17 21.78
CA ASP A 84 -22.25 10.49 20.54
C ASP A 84 -22.25 9.34 19.52
N MET A 85 -23.39 9.13 18.86
CA MET A 85 -23.63 8.11 17.83
C MET A 85 -22.65 8.18 16.64
N PHE A 86 -21.86 9.25 16.54
CA PHE A 86 -20.85 9.46 15.51
C PHE A 86 -19.40 9.49 16.04
N ALA A 87 -19.13 9.55 17.34
CA ALA A 87 -17.76 9.56 17.85
C ALA A 87 -17.01 8.25 17.54
N ASP A 88 -17.71 7.11 17.58
CA ASP A 88 -17.14 5.80 17.26
C ASP A 88 -16.92 5.58 15.75
N LEU A 89 -17.51 6.45 14.89
CA LEU A 89 -17.25 6.51 13.44
C LEU A 89 -16.01 7.34 13.09
N TYR A 90 -15.47 8.14 14.02
CA TYR A 90 -14.27 8.96 13.81
C TYR A 90 -13.00 8.33 14.38
N MET A 91 -13.12 7.25 15.17
CA MET A 91 -11.97 6.52 15.71
C MET A 91 -11.60 5.38 14.75
N VAL A 92 -10.50 5.54 14.04
CA VAL A 92 -9.88 4.45 13.28
C VAL A 92 -9.54 3.33 14.27
N LYS A 93 -10.35 2.27 14.28
CA LYS A 93 -10.07 1.07 15.08
C LYS A 93 -8.88 0.36 14.46
N TRP A 94 -7.73 0.45 15.13
CA TRP A 94 -6.51 -0.22 14.69
C TRP A 94 -6.72 -1.72 14.66
N THR A 95 -6.41 -2.35 13.52
CA THR A 95 -6.47 -3.82 13.37
C THR A 95 -5.12 -4.34 12.92
N SER A 96 -4.78 -5.57 13.30
CA SER A 96 -3.54 -6.22 12.82
C SER A 96 -3.50 -6.35 11.29
N LEU A 97 -4.65 -6.27 10.61
CA LEU A 97 -4.75 -6.31 9.15
C LEU A 97 -4.13 -5.06 8.49
N PHE A 98 -4.04 -3.94 9.20
CA PHE A 98 -3.46 -2.69 8.66
C PHE A 98 -1.94 -2.71 8.56
N ILE A 99 -1.26 -3.61 9.28
CA ILE A 99 0.20 -3.68 9.31
C ILE A 99 0.76 -3.94 7.91
N MET A 100 0.15 -4.85 7.15
CA MET A 100 0.64 -5.24 5.83
C MET A 100 0.49 -4.11 4.79
N PRO A 101 -0.70 -3.50 4.57
CA PRO A 101 -0.84 -2.36 3.66
C PRO A 101 0.05 -1.16 4.04
N LEU A 102 0.17 -0.85 5.33
CA LEU A 102 1.05 0.23 5.80
C LEU A 102 2.52 -0.05 5.47
N THR A 103 2.98 -1.29 5.68
CA THR A 103 4.35 -1.69 5.36
C THR A 103 4.62 -1.53 3.86
N ILE A 104 3.68 -1.94 3.00
CA ILE A 104 3.79 -1.79 1.54
C ILE A 104 3.93 -0.31 1.15
N ILE A 105 3.12 0.57 1.74
CA ILE A 105 3.19 2.02 1.50
C ILE A 105 4.56 2.57 1.91
N VAL A 106 5.00 2.31 3.14
CA VAL A 106 6.26 2.84 3.68
C VAL A 106 7.45 2.37 2.85
N VAL A 107 7.52 1.06 2.54
CA VAL A 107 8.62 0.50 1.75
C VAL A 107 8.68 1.10 0.35
N ASN A 108 7.54 1.29 -0.33
CA ASN A 108 7.53 1.90 -1.66
C ASN A 108 7.92 3.39 -1.64
N LEU A 109 7.48 4.15 -0.64
CA LEU A 109 7.88 5.55 -0.48
C LEU A 109 9.39 5.66 -0.23
N VAL A 110 9.93 4.85 0.68
CA VAL A 110 11.36 4.81 0.98
C VAL A 110 12.17 4.40 -0.25
N ALA A 111 11.69 3.41 -1.03
CA ALA A 111 12.35 2.97 -2.26
C ALA A 111 12.48 4.11 -3.29
N VAL A 112 11.44 4.91 -3.48
CA VAL A 112 11.48 6.07 -4.39
C VAL A 112 12.41 7.17 -3.86
N ILE A 113 12.31 7.50 -2.57
CA ILE A 113 13.12 8.54 -1.92
C ILE A 113 14.61 8.21 -1.98
N ILE A 114 15.00 6.95 -1.76
CA ILE A 114 16.40 6.50 -1.82
C ILE A 114 16.86 6.28 -3.26
N GLY A 115 15.96 5.79 -4.13
CA GLY A 115 16.27 5.45 -5.52
C GLY A 115 16.73 6.65 -6.34
N ILE A 116 16.01 7.77 -6.24
CA ILE A 116 16.31 9.01 -6.99
C ILE A 116 17.75 9.49 -6.77
N PRO A 117 18.20 9.85 -5.54
CA PRO A 117 19.56 10.33 -5.32
C PRO A 117 20.60 9.27 -5.65
N ARG A 118 20.33 7.99 -5.37
CA ARG A 118 21.25 6.90 -5.69
C ARG A 118 21.54 6.81 -7.19
N THR A 119 20.53 7.00 -8.04
CA THR A 119 20.72 6.99 -9.50
C THR A 119 21.29 8.32 -10.01
N THR A 120 20.94 9.45 -9.40
CA THR A 120 21.47 10.77 -9.81
C THR A 120 22.97 10.92 -9.51
N TYR A 121 23.46 10.41 -8.38
CA TYR A 121 24.87 10.51 -7.97
C TYR A 121 25.74 9.31 -8.39
N SER A 122 25.20 8.34 -9.12
CA SER A 122 25.99 7.19 -9.59
C SER A 122 26.87 7.55 -10.79
N VAL A 123 28.09 7.02 -10.82
CA VAL A 123 29.07 7.21 -11.92
C VAL A 123 28.52 6.79 -13.29
N ILE A 124 27.65 5.76 -13.33
CA ILE A 124 26.92 5.33 -14.53
C ILE A 124 25.43 5.35 -14.18
N PRO A 125 24.67 6.38 -14.60
CA PRO A 125 23.26 6.51 -14.23
C PRO A 125 22.40 5.45 -14.92
N GLU A 126 21.79 4.58 -14.12
CA GLU A 126 20.87 3.53 -14.58
C GLU A 126 19.42 4.04 -14.65
N CYS A 127 19.18 5.10 -15.43
CA CYS A 127 17.87 5.77 -15.52
C CYS A 127 16.70 4.83 -15.88
N GLY A 128 16.95 3.81 -16.70
CA GLY A 128 15.93 2.82 -17.07
C GLY A 128 15.39 2.03 -15.87
N LYS A 129 16.26 1.66 -14.91
CA LYS A 129 15.84 0.97 -13.69
C LYS A 129 15.10 1.90 -12.74
N LEU A 130 15.53 3.16 -12.64
CA LEU A 130 14.85 4.18 -11.85
C LEU A 130 13.44 4.43 -12.38
N ILE A 131 13.27 4.61 -13.70
CA ILE A 131 11.97 4.88 -14.32
C ILE A 131 11.04 3.68 -14.14
N GLY A 132 11.52 2.46 -14.43
CA GLY A 132 10.72 1.24 -14.26
C GLY A 132 10.33 1.01 -12.79
N GLY A 133 11.27 1.19 -11.85
CA GLY A 133 11.02 1.08 -10.43
C GLY A 133 10.05 2.14 -9.90
N SER A 134 10.21 3.39 -10.32
CA SER A 134 9.33 4.49 -9.93
C SER A 134 7.91 4.32 -10.48
N PHE A 135 7.78 3.84 -11.73
CA PHE A 135 6.48 3.50 -12.33
C PHE A 135 5.77 2.41 -11.52
N PHE A 136 6.50 1.33 -11.17
CA PHE A 136 5.93 0.25 -10.39
C PHE A 136 5.54 0.69 -8.97
N SER A 137 6.42 1.44 -8.29
CA SER A 137 6.12 1.99 -6.97
C SER A 137 4.93 2.96 -7.01
N PHE A 138 4.83 3.81 -8.03
CA PHE A 138 3.66 4.66 -8.24
C PHE A 138 2.37 3.84 -8.44
N TRP A 139 2.42 2.80 -9.27
CA TRP A 139 1.28 1.91 -9.51
C TRP A 139 0.77 1.23 -8.22
N VAL A 140 1.69 0.73 -7.39
CA VAL A 140 1.36 0.13 -6.08
C VAL A 140 0.76 1.17 -5.14
N LEU A 141 1.36 2.37 -5.05
CA LEU A 141 0.84 3.45 -4.21
C LEU A 141 -0.52 3.96 -4.67
N ALA A 142 -0.79 3.98 -5.98
CA ALA A 142 -2.08 4.32 -6.54
C ALA A 142 -3.19 3.36 -6.05
N HIS A 143 -2.89 2.06 -5.95
CA HIS A 143 -3.83 1.10 -5.37
C HIS A 143 -4.04 1.30 -3.87
N MET A 144 -2.96 1.61 -3.15
CA MET A 144 -3.00 1.85 -1.70
C MET A 144 -3.60 3.20 -1.29
N CYS A 145 -3.86 4.10 -2.25
CA CYS A 145 -4.38 5.44 -1.96
C CYS A 145 -5.76 5.42 -1.28
N GLN A 146 -6.65 4.48 -1.63
CA GLN A 146 -7.94 4.37 -0.94
C GLN A 146 -7.81 3.91 0.50
N PHE A 147 -6.86 3.02 0.79
CA PHE A 147 -6.56 2.64 2.17
C PHE A 147 -6.08 3.85 2.97
N ALA A 148 -5.14 4.62 2.40
CA ALA A 148 -4.64 5.85 3.02
C ALA A 148 -5.76 6.89 3.23
N LYS A 149 -6.64 7.09 2.24
CA LYS A 149 -7.83 7.95 2.36
C LYS A 149 -8.80 7.45 3.43
N GLY A 150 -9.01 6.13 3.51
CA GLY A 150 -9.84 5.48 4.52
C GLY A 150 -9.31 5.70 5.94
N LEU A 151 -7.98 5.67 6.13
CA LEU A 151 -7.32 6.01 7.39
C LEU A 151 -7.40 7.51 7.73
N MET A 152 -7.44 8.39 6.72
CA MET A 152 -7.48 9.84 6.93
C MET A 152 -8.87 10.38 7.35
N GLY A 153 -9.90 9.53 7.37
CA GLY A 153 -11.25 9.87 7.82
C GLY A 153 -11.90 11.04 7.05
N ARG A 154 -13.08 11.47 7.49
CA ARG A 154 -13.81 12.61 6.89
C ARG A 154 -13.09 13.97 7.06
N GLY A 155 -12.04 14.00 7.88
CA GLY A 155 -11.28 15.19 8.21
C GLY A 155 -10.24 15.57 7.16
N GLY A 156 -9.71 14.62 6.36
CA GLY A 156 -8.78 14.87 5.24
C GLY A 156 -7.51 15.66 5.56
N ARG A 157 -7.33 16.11 6.80
CA ARG A 157 -6.21 16.91 7.27
C ARG A 157 -5.18 15.94 7.82
N VAL A 158 -4.10 15.78 7.09
CA VAL A 158 -2.88 15.23 7.67
C VAL A 158 -2.58 16.09 8.91
N PRO A 159 -2.53 15.54 10.14
CA PRO A 159 -2.36 16.33 11.34
C PRO A 159 -1.13 17.23 11.18
N ALA A 160 -1.22 18.52 11.51
CA ALA A 160 -0.10 19.47 11.37
C ALA A 160 1.19 18.95 12.04
N VAL A 161 1.03 18.15 13.10
CA VAL A 161 2.07 17.38 13.77
C VAL A 161 2.94 16.56 12.79
N VAL A 162 2.34 15.88 11.80
CA VAL A 162 3.08 15.05 10.83
C VAL A 162 4.00 15.89 9.96
N TYR A 163 3.56 17.08 9.53
CA TYR A 163 4.41 18.00 8.79
C TYR A 163 5.57 18.50 9.64
N VAL A 164 5.32 18.85 10.91
CA VAL A 164 6.36 19.29 11.85
C VAL A 164 7.41 18.19 12.07
N TRP A 165 6.98 16.95 12.31
CA TRP A 165 7.89 15.82 12.48
C TRP A 165 8.67 15.49 11.20
N SER A 166 8.03 15.55 10.02
CA SER A 166 8.72 15.35 8.74
C SER A 166 9.79 16.42 8.48
N GLY A 167 9.51 17.68 8.84
CA GLY A 167 10.47 18.78 8.75
C GLY A 167 11.65 18.58 9.68
N LEU A 168 11.40 18.21 10.94
CA LEU A 168 12.45 17.97 11.93
C LEU A 168 13.34 16.77 11.56
N VAL A 169 12.74 15.67 11.09
CA VAL A 169 13.48 14.50 10.58
C VAL A 169 14.28 14.86 9.34
N SER A 170 13.70 15.59 8.38
CA SER A 170 14.39 16.05 7.18
C SER A 170 15.62 16.90 7.52
N ILE A 171 15.47 17.90 8.39
CA ILE A 171 16.58 18.75 8.86
C ILE A 171 17.67 17.91 9.51
N THR A 172 17.29 16.97 10.38
CA THR A 172 18.26 16.12 11.08
C THR A 172 19.04 15.25 10.10
N VAL A 173 18.36 14.62 9.13
CA VAL A 173 18.99 13.79 8.09
C VAL A 173 19.89 14.62 7.17
N SER A 174 19.47 15.82 6.77
CA SER A 174 20.30 16.74 5.96
C SER A 174 21.57 17.17 6.71
N LEU A 175 21.46 17.51 8.00
CA LEU A 175 22.62 17.87 8.83
C LEU A 175 23.56 16.67 9.05
N LEU A 176 23.00 15.47 9.24
CA LEU A 176 23.78 14.22 9.34
C LEU A 176 24.51 13.91 8.03
N TRP A 177 23.89 14.16 6.89
CA TRP A 177 24.50 13.94 5.58
C TRP A 177 25.69 14.89 5.34
N ILE A 178 25.53 16.18 5.63
CA ILE A 178 26.59 17.19 5.50
C ILE A 178 27.80 16.87 6.41
N THR A 179 27.54 16.33 7.59
CA THR A 179 28.61 16.00 8.55
C THR A 179 29.36 14.71 8.19
N ILE A 180 28.71 13.74 7.55
CA ILE A 180 29.35 12.48 7.11
C ILE A 180 30.09 12.66 5.77
N SER A 181 29.53 13.45 4.85
CA SER A 181 30.10 13.73 3.53
C SER A 181 30.21 15.23 3.31
N PRO A 182 31.14 15.92 4.00
CA PRO A 182 31.39 17.34 3.75
C PRO A 182 31.90 17.53 2.31
N PRO A 183 31.59 18.68 1.66
CA PRO A 183 32.05 18.99 0.31
C PRO A 183 33.58 19.09 0.20
#